data_AF-A0A957KHQ6-F1
#
_entry.id   AF-A0A957KHQ6-F1
#
_cell.length_a   1.000
_cell.length_b   1.000
_cell.length_c   1.000
_cell.angle_alpha   90.00
_cell.angle_beta   90.00
_cell.angle_gamma   90.00
#
_symmetry.space_group_name_H-M   'P 1'
#
loop_
_entity.id
_entity.type
_entity.pdbx_description
1 polymer ?
#
loop_
_entity_poly.entity_id
_entity_poly.type
_entity_poly.pdbx_seq_one_letter_code
_entity_poly.pdbx_strand_id
1 'polypeptide(L)'
;MRKFNRKGIVAGGFIPGFANYKADMDARSYVDKVVAGELYDPTLSMQLRQGFKVRGILSDYMRVGKSDGYATLIVWENPDYHEEEPT
;
A
#
# COMPACT_ATOMS: atom_id res chain seq x y z
N MET A 1 4.17 -17.62 -9.89
CA MET A 1 3.45 -17.87 -8.62
C MET A 1 2.99 -19.32 -8.47
N ARG A 2 2.48 -19.98 -9.54
CA ARG A 2 2.00 -21.38 -9.52
C ARG A 2 2.97 -22.47 -9.02
N LYS A 3 4.29 -22.23 -9.01
CA LYS A 3 5.27 -23.26 -8.60
C LYS A 3 5.44 -23.42 -7.08
N PHE A 4 4.88 -22.52 -6.26
CA PHE A 4 5.16 -22.47 -4.81
C PHE A 4 3.95 -22.17 -3.93
N ASN A 5 2.71 -22.34 -4.45
CA ASN A 5 1.45 -22.07 -3.75
C ASN A 5 1.50 -20.88 -2.77
N ARG A 6 2.02 -19.73 -3.22
CA ARG A 6 2.24 -18.60 -2.32
C ARG A 6 0.91 -17.93 -1.98
N LYS A 7 0.72 -17.60 -0.70
CA LYS A 7 -0.49 -16.92 -0.18
C LYS A 7 -0.71 -15.52 -0.78
N GLY A 8 0.36 -14.81 -1.15
CA GLY A 8 0.27 -13.46 -1.69
C GLY A 8 1.57 -12.68 -1.59
N ILE A 9 1.47 -11.36 -1.69
CA ILE A 9 2.56 -10.39 -1.57
C ILE A 9 2.20 -9.38 -0.48
N VAL A 10 3.14 -9.10 0.42
CA VAL A 10 3.07 -8.00 1.39
C VAL A 10 4.18 -7.01 1.07
N ALA A 11 3.87 -5.72 0.98
CA ALA A 11 4.84 -4.69 0.65
C ALA A 11 4.56 -3.35 1.36
N GLY A 12 5.58 -2.50 1.41
CA GLY A 12 5.46 -1.10 1.80
C GLY A 12 5.22 -0.21 0.58
N GLY A 13 4.04 0.37 0.44
CA GLY A 13 3.69 1.31 -0.63
C GLY A 13 4.14 2.73 -0.30
N PHE A 14 5.01 3.29 -1.14
CA PHE A 14 5.46 4.67 -1.01
C PHE A 14 4.33 5.64 -1.36
N ILE A 15 4.20 6.76 -0.64
CA ILE A 15 3.16 7.77 -0.84
C ILE A 15 3.77 9.15 -1.11
N PRO A 16 4.44 9.34 -2.28
CA PRO A 16 5.18 10.57 -2.57
C PRO A 16 4.29 11.82 -2.64
N GLY A 17 2.99 11.66 -2.93
CA GLY A 17 2.07 12.80 -3.01
C GLY A 17 1.72 13.39 -1.65
N PHE A 18 1.92 12.64 -0.55
CA PHE A 18 1.59 13.10 0.80
C PHE A 18 2.33 14.38 1.19
N ALA A 19 3.55 14.61 0.67
CA ALA A 19 4.31 15.84 0.88
C ALA A 19 3.52 17.11 0.61
N ASN A 20 2.56 17.07 -0.32
CA ASN A 20 1.76 18.23 -0.72
C ASN A 20 0.56 18.48 0.22
N TYR A 21 0.16 17.48 1.01
CA TYR A 21 -1.04 17.52 1.85
C TYR A 21 -0.74 17.46 3.36
N LYS A 22 0.53 17.30 3.73
CA LYS A 22 0.97 17.15 5.12
C LYS A 22 0.67 18.34 6.04
N ALA A 23 0.40 19.51 5.46
CA ALA A 23 -0.01 20.70 6.22
C ALA A 23 -1.52 20.70 6.52
N ASP A 24 -2.31 19.99 5.70
CA ASP A 24 -3.78 20.03 5.73
C ASP A 24 -4.38 18.79 6.38
N MET A 25 -3.68 17.64 6.35
CA MET A 25 -4.16 16.38 6.89
C MET A 25 -3.03 15.45 7.32
N ASP A 26 -3.35 14.47 8.17
CA ASP A 26 -2.43 13.40 8.51
C ASP A 26 -2.31 12.34 7.40
N ALA A 27 -1.25 11.53 7.47
CA ALA A 27 -0.98 10.49 6.47
C ALA A 27 -2.13 9.48 6.34
N ARG A 28 -2.89 9.27 7.43
CA ARG A 28 -4.02 8.35 7.44
C ARG A 28 -5.19 8.87 6.63
N SER A 29 -5.59 10.10 6.88
CA SER A 29 -6.63 10.78 6.13
C SER A 29 -6.26 10.89 4.64
N TYR A 30 -4.99 11.16 4.34
CA TYR A 30 -4.50 11.16 2.96
C TYR A 30 -4.69 9.81 2.28
N VAL A 31 -4.21 8.73 2.90
CA VAL A 31 -4.33 7.37 2.35
C VAL A 31 -5.80 6.96 2.20
N ASP A 32 -6.65 7.24 3.18
CA ASP A 32 -8.08 6.91 3.14
C ASP A 32 -8.76 7.62 1.95
N LYS A 33 -8.42 8.89 1.70
CA LYS A 33 -8.91 9.64 0.54
C LYS A 33 -8.39 9.10 -0.80
N VAL A 34 -7.15 8.61 -0.85
CA VAL A 34 -6.62 7.94 -2.06
C VAL A 34 -7.33 6.61 -2.31
N VAL A 35 -7.58 5.83 -1.26
CA VAL A 35 -8.32 4.56 -1.35
C VAL A 35 -9.77 4.81 -1.78
N ALA A 36 -10.40 5.88 -1.30
CA ALA A 36 -11.73 6.30 -1.72
C ALA A 36 -11.79 6.86 -3.16
N GLY A 37 -10.63 7.12 -3.78
CA GLY A 37 -10.54 7.73 -5.11
C GLY A 37 -10.77 9.25 -5.13
N GLU A 38 -10.81 9.90 -3.96
CA GLU A 38 -10.93 11.36 -3.83
C GLU A 38 -9.61 12.07 -4.12
N LEU A 39 -8.49 11.43 -3.78
CA LEU A 39 -7.14 11.92 -4.06
C LEU A 39 -6.40 10.94 -4.97
N TYR A 40 -5.43 11.46 -5.72
CA TYR A 40 -4.56 10.67 -6.57
C TYR A 40 -3.14 10.68 -6.03
N ASP A 41 -2.62 9.50 -5.71
CA ASP A 41 -1.20 9.29 -5.43
C ASP A 41 -0.59 8.43 -6.54
N PRO A 42 0.51 8.86 -7.19
CA PRO A 42 1.03 8.17 -8.36
C PRO A 42 1.49 6.74 -8.06
N THR A 43 1.91 6.44 -6.84
CA THR A 43 2.38 5.11 -6.46
C THR A 43 1.25 4.29 -5.87
N LEU A 44 0.54 4.81 -4.86
CA LEU A 44 -0.51 4.06 -4.19
C LEU A 44 -1.71 3.79 -5.11
N SER A 45 -2.14 4.76 -5.93
CA SER A 45 -3.25 4.55 -6.87
C SER A 45 -2.92 3.49 -7.93
N MET A 46 -1.66 3.38 -8.37
CA MET A 46 -1.22 2.31 -9.27
C MET A 46 -1.28 0.94 -8.58
N GLN A 47 -0.80 0.85 -7.34
CA GLN A 47 -0.81 -0.40 -6.55
C GLN A 47 -2.25 -0.89 -6.29
N LEU A 48 -3.16 0.01 -5.94
CA LEU A 48 -4.59 -0.30 -5.77
C LEU A 48 -5.19 -0.85 -7.08
N ARG A 49 -4.85 -0.26 -8.24
CA ARG A 49 -5.30 -0.75 -9.55
C ARG A 49 -4.77 -2.15 -9.89
N GLN A 50 -3.60 -2.51 -9.38
CA GLN A 50 -3.03 -3.86 -9.51
C GLN A 50 -3.68 -4.89 -8.57
N GLY A 51 -4.67 -4.47 -7.76
CA GLY A 51 -5.41 -5.34 -6.84
C GLY A 51 -4.80 -5.43 -5.44
N PHE A 52 -3.81 -4.60 -5.11
CA PHE A 52 -3.36 -4.48 -3.73
C PHE A 52 -4.42 -3.80 -2.88
N LYS A 53 -4.52 -4.22 -1.61
CA LYS A 53 -5.36 -3.61 -0.59
C LYS A 53 -4.48 -2.98 0.47
N VAL A 54 -4.82 -1.76 0.91
CA VAL A 54 -4.18 -1.15 2.08
C VAL A 54 -4.66 -1.87 3.33
N ARG A 55 -3.72 -2.32 4.17
CA ARG A 55 -3.97 -2.94 5.47
C ARG A 55 -3.59 -2.06 6.64
N GLY A 56 -2.81 -1.00 6.41
CA GLY A 56 -2.41 -0.06 7.45
C GLY A 56 -1.37 0.94 6.96
N ILE A 57 -0.85 1.73 7.90
CA ILE A 57 0.19 2.72 7.68
C ILE A 57 1.37 2.37 8.57
N LEU A 58 2.55 2.40 7.98
CA LEU A 58 3.83 2.18 8.63
C LEU A 58 4.43 3.57 8.88
N SER A 59 4.48 3.99 10.14
CA SER A 59 5.19 5.19 10.60
C SER A 59 6.68 4.91 10.74
N ASP A 60 7.53 5.91 10.49
CA ASP A 60 8.99 5.81 10.56
C ASP A 60 9.61 4.68 9.71
N TYR A 61 8.89 4.23 8.68
CA TYR A 61 9.27 3.10 7.85
C TYR A 61 10.52 3.40 7.01
N MET A 62 10.64 4.63 6.52
CA MET A 62 11.83 5.11 5.81
C MET A 62 12.10 6.58 6.12
N ARG A 63 13.21 6.87 6.79
CA ARG A 63 13.60 8.23 7.22
C ARG A 63 14.05 9.18 6.09
N VAL A 64 13.85 8.82 4.83
CA VAL A 64 14.37 9.57 3.68
C VAL A 64 13.28 9.74 2.62
N GLY A 65 13.04 10.99 2.20
CA GLY A 65 12.19 11.30 1.03
C GLY A 65 10.93 12.11 1.34
N LYS A 66 10.07 12.23 0.33
CA LYS A 66 8.89 13.12 0.30
C LYS A 66 7.70 12.64 1.13
N SER A 67 7.76 11.47 1.76
CA SER A 67 6.65 10.92 2.54
C SER A 67 6.78 11.13 4.05
N ASP A 68 7.78 11.91 4.50
CA ASP A 68 8.02 12.24 5.91
C ASP A 68 8.04 11.02 6.84
N GLY A 69 8.60 9.89 6.38
CA GLY A 69 8.69 8.66 7.19
C GLY A 69 7.55 7.67 6.96
N TYR A 70 6.46 8.06 6.31
CA TYR A 70 5.28 7.23 6.17
C TYR A 70 5.30 6.35 4.91
N ALA A 71 4.79 5.13 5.05
CA ALA A 71 4.48 4.21 3.97
C ALA A 71 3.16 3.49 4.25
N THR A 72 2.52 2.95 3.22
CA THR A 72 1.34 2.09 3.37
C THR A 72 1.76 0.62 3.50
N LEU A 73 1.10 -0.15 4.35
CA LEU A 73 1.17 -1.61 4.30
C LEU A 73 0.15 -2.08 3.26
N ILE A 74 0.63 -2.62 2.15
CA ILE A 74 -0.23 -3.13 1.08
C ILE A 74 -0.10 -4.65 0.97
N VAL A 75 -1.23 -5.30 0.70
CA VAL A 75 -1.30 -6.75 0.54
C VAL A 75 -2.02 -7.08 -0.75
N TRP A 76 -1.40 -7.91 -1.56
CA TRP A 76 -2.05 -8.57 -2.69
C TRP A 76 -2.24 -10.04 -2.33
N GLU A 77 -3.48 -10.49 -2.32
CA GLU A 77 -3.85 -11.88 -2.04
C GLU A 77 -3.80 -12.65 -3.35
N ASN A 78 -3.15 -13.82 -3.37
CA ASN A 78 -3.08 -14.62 -4.58
C ASN A 78 -4.45 -15.31 -4.81
N PRO A 79 -5.17 -14.98 -5.90
CA PRO A 79 -6.48 -15.59 -6.17
C PRO A 79 -6.39 -17.09 -6.46
N ASP A 80 -5.21 -17.58 -6.86
CA ASP A 80 -4.94 -19.00 -7.15
C ASP A 80 -4.38 -19.76 -5.92
N TYR A 81 -4.46 -19.20 -4.71
CA TYR A 81 -3.98 -19.88 -3.50
C TYR A 81 -4.96 -20.97 -3.07
N HIS A 82 -4.46 -22.19 -2.85
CA HIS A 82 -5.23 -23.32 -2.35
C HIS A 82 -4.70 -23.76 -0.98
N GLU A 83 -5.54 -23.71 0.06
CA GLU A 83 -5.12 -24.03 1.44
C GLU A 83 -4.75 -25.51 1.64
N GLU A 84 -5.22 -26.38 0.76
CA GLU A 84 -5.04 -27.84 0.84
C GLU A 84 -3.71 -28.35 0.23
N GLU A 85 -2.94 -27.49 -0.46
CA GLU A 85 -1.61 -27.84 -0.98
C GLU A 85 -0.52 -27.28 -0.04
N PRO A 86 0.24 -28.11 0.71
CA PRO A 86 1.28 -27.62 1.60
C PRO A 86 2.39 -26.88 0.84
N THR A 87 3.00 -25.90 1.50
CA THR A 87 4.07 -25.02 0.96
C THR A 87 5.42 -25.72 0.91
#